data_AF-A0A220U0C9-F1
#
_entry.id   AF-A0A220U0C9-F1
#
_cell.length_a   1.000
_cell.length_b   1.000
_cell.length_c   1.000
_cell.angle_alpha   90.00
_cell.angle_beta   90.00
_cell.angle_gamma   90.00
#
_symmetry.space_group_name_H-M   'P 1'
#
loop_
_entity.id
_entity.type
_entity.pdbx_description
1 polymer ?
#
loop_
_entity_poly.entity_id
_entity_poly.type
_entity_poly.pdbx_seq_one_letter_code
_entity_poly.pdbx_strand_id
1 'polypeptide(L)'
;MSEVAGQIDVKPTLLHLLGVETDNNIYFGNDLFSKDCKGYISLRNGDFISEKYVSTSGICYNRQTGERVEGENKSDVEKETESPCAPIGEKVNKELGYSDDIIYGDLFRFMDLDEME
;
A
#
# COMPACT_ATOMS: atom_id res chain seq x y z
N MET A 1 1.21 7.68 18.46
CA MET A 1 0.29 7.75 17.30
C MET A 1 0.06 6.32 16.85
N SER A 2 -1.15 5.92 16.44
CA SER A 2 -1.39 4.55 15.98
C SER A 2 -0.74 4.33 14.61
N GLU A 3 -0.23 3.12 14.40
CA GLU A 3 0.33 2.67 13.12
C GLU A 3 -0.79 2.47 12.09
N VAL A 4 -0.42 2.63 10.82
CA VAL A 4 -1.33 2.43 9.69
C VAL A 4 -1.24 0.98 9.25
N ALA A 5 -2.38 0.30 9.22
CA ALA A 5 -2.48 -1.13 8.95
C ALA A 5 -3.73 -1.43 8.11
N GLY A 6 -3.73 -2.56 7.41
CA GLY A 6 -4.85 -3.08 6.66
C GLY A 6 -5.00 -4.60 6.78
N GLN A 7 -6.04 -5.13 6.14
CA GLN A 7 -6.34 -6.57 6.20
C GLN A 7 -5.26 -7.43 5.54
N ILE A 8 -4.59 -6.92 4.51
CA ILE A 8 -3.52 -7.65 3.79
C ILE A 8 -2.27 -7.89 4.66
N ASP A 9 -2.13 -7.16 5.77
CA ASP A 9 -1.02 -7.30 6.71
C ASP A 9 -1.19 -8.54 7.62
N VAL A 10 -2.39 -9.13 7.70
CA VAL A 10 -2.66 -10.25 8.61
C VAL A 10 -1.87 -11.50 8.25
N LYS A 11 -1.78 -11.87 6.96
CA LYS A 11 -1.03 -13.06 6.52
C LYS A 11 0.46 -13.00 6.93
N PRO A 12 1.24 -11.99 6.51
CA PRO A 12 2.66 -11.93 6.89
C PRO A 12 2.85 -11.83 8.41
N THR A 13 1.98 -11.10 9.12
CA THR A 13 2.01 -11.04 10.60
C THR A 13 1.85 -12.41 11.24
N LEU A 14 0.85 -13.19 10.81
CA LEU A 14 0.62 -14.53 11.36
C LEU A 14 1.76 -15.50 11.06
N LEU A 15 2.30 -15.47 9.83
CA LEU A 15 3.43 -16.33 9.46
C LEU A 15 4.66 -16.02 10.31
N HIS A 16 4.96 -14.74 10.55
CA HIS A 16 6.05 -14.33 11.43
C HIS A 16 5.85 -14.79 12.88
N LEU A 17 4.63 -14.61 13.43
CA LEU A 17 4.31 -15.08 14.79
C LEU A 17 4.42 -16.60 14.95
N LEU A 18 4.19 -17.35 13.88
CA LEU A 18 4.33 -18.81 13.84
C LEU A 18 5.77 -19.27 13.58
N GLY A 19 6.71 -18.35 13.33
CA GLY A 19 8.10 -18.66 13.02
C GLY A 19 8.29 -19.28 11.63
N VAL A 20 7.36 -19.03 10.70
CA VAL A 20 7.47 -19.50 9.31
C VAL A 20 8.26 -18.47 8.50
N GLU A 21 9.31 -18.91 7.80
CA GLU A 21 10.07 -18.03 6.90
C GLU A 21 9.23 -17.67 5.66
N THR A 22 9.30 -16.39 5.27
CA THR A 22 8.43 -15.83 4.23
C THR A 22 9.18 -15.22 3.06
N ASP A 23 10.50 -15.39 2.98
CA ASP A 23 11.36 -14.68 2.02
C ASP A 23 10.99 -14.96 0.55
N ASN A 24 10.47 -16.15 0.26
CA ASN A 24 10.05 -16.54 -1.08
C ASN A 24 8.57 -16.22 -1.37
N ASN A 25 7.79 -15.78 -0.38
CA ASN A 25 6.35 -15.61 -0.53
C ASN A 25 6.01 -14.29 -1.23
N ILE A 26 5.02 -14.34 -2.14
CA ILE A 26 4.44 -13.14 -2.74
C ILE A 26 3.25 -12.69 -1.89
N TYR A 27 3.40 -11.52 -1.26
CA TYR A 27 2.32 -10.76 -0.64
C TYR A 27 2.66 -9.26 -0.65
N PHE A 28 1.62 -8.43 -0.50
CA PHE A 28 1.75 -6.97 -0.53
C PHE A 28 1.62 -6.31 0.86
N GLY A 29 1.22 -7.09 1.87
CA GLY A 29 1.13 -6.62 3.25
C GLY A 29 2.49 -6.60 3.96
N ASN A 30 2.48 -6.11 5.19
CA ASN A 30 3.63 -6.04 6.09
C ASN A 30 3.32 -6.88 7.34
N ASP A 31 4.36 -7.39 7.99
CA ASP A 31 4.21 -7.85 9.38
C ASP A 31 3.98 -6.63 10.29
N LEU A 32 2.84 -6.60 10.98
CA LEU A 32 2.43 -5.51 11.86
C LEU A 32 3.34 -5.31 13.08
N PHE A 33 4.17 -6.29 13.42
CA PHE A 33 5.14 -6.17 14.52
C PHE A 33 6.56 -5.91 14.03
N SER A 34 6.77 -5.83 12.72
CA SER A 34 8.05 -5.44 12.13
C SER A 34 8.32 -3.95 12.35
N LYS A 35 9.59 -3.62 12.63
CA LYS A 35 10.05 -2.22 12.69
C LYS A 35 10.12 -1.57 11.31
N ASP A 36 10.11 -2.37 10.25
CA ASP A 36 10.21 -1.91 8.87
C ASP A 36 8.87 -2.16 8.16
N CYS A 37 7.94 -1.23 8.37
CA CYS A 37 6.63 -1.21 7.70
C CYS A 37 6.62 -0.11 6.64
N LYS A 38 5.94 -0.36 5.50
CA LYS A 38 5.90 0.59 4.37
C LYS A 38 5.29 1.97 4.67
N GLY A 39 4.59 2.12 5.80
CA GLY A 39 4.05 3.42 6.27
C GLY A 39 2.79 3.90 5.54
N TYR A 40 2.15 3.04 4.74
CA TYR A 40 0.87 3.31 4.09
C TYR A 40 0.06 2.04 3.83
N ILE A 41 -1.24 2.21 3.64
CA ILE A 41 -2.16 1.16 3.21
C ILE A 41 -3.01 1.63 2.02
N SER A 42 -3.10 0.78 1.02
CA SER A 42 -3.91 0.96 -0.18
C SER A 42 -5.38 0.60 0.10
N LEU A 43 -6.30 1.37 -0.49
CA LEU A 43 -7.71 0.98 -0.63
C LEU A 43 -7.97 0.53 -2.06
N ARG A 44 -8.99 -0.31 -2.24
CA ARG A 44 -9.23 -0.98 -3.53
C ARG A 44 -9.55 -0.01 -4.68
N ASN A 45 -10.07 1.17 -4.38
CA ASN A 45 -10.38 2.21 -5.35
C ASN A 45 -9.17 3.10 -5.71
N GLY A 46 -7.97 2.82 -5.20
CA GLY A 46 -6.77 3.62 -5.42
C GLY A 46 -6.56 4.73 -4.38
N ASP A 47 -7.54 4.99 -3.51
CA ASP A 47 -7.35 5.83 -2.34
C ASP A 47 -6.35 5.17 -1.37
N PHE A 48 -5.79 5.93 -0.45
CA PHE A 48 -4.85 5.38 0.53
C PHE A 48 -4.75 6.21 1.81
N ILE A 49 -4.25 5.56 2.85
CA ILE A 49 -3.89 6.18 4.12
C ILE A 49 -2.41 5.94 4.35
N SER A 50 -1.65 6.98 4.69
CA SER A 50 -0.25 6.91 5.10
C SER A 50 -0.05 7.52 6.48
N GLU A 51 1.15 7.44 7.03
CA GLU A 51 1.45 8.05 8.33
C GLU A 51 1.11 9.53 8.42
N LYS A 52 1.32 10.28 7.33
CA LYS A 52 1.18 11.75 7.28
C LYS A 52 0.00 12.23 6.46
N TYR A 53 -0.46 11.46 5.48
CA TYR A 53 -1.44 11.91 4.50
C TYR A 53 -2.52 10.88 4.24
N VAL A 54 -3.72 11.35 3.92
CA VAL A 54 -4.82 10.56 3.37
C VAL A 54 -5.11 11.08 1.96
N SER A 55 -5.15 10.19 0.97
CA SER A 55 -5.65 10.53 -0.36
C SER A 55 -7.03 9.92 -0.52
N THR A 56 -8.03 10.75 -0.80
CA THR A 56 -9.36 10.24 -1.17
C THR A 56 -10.01 11.09 -2.23
N SER A 57 -10.62 10.44 -3.23
CA SER A 57 -11.29 11.11 -4.36
C SER A 57 -10.37 12.09 -5.10
N GLY A 58 -9.08 11.74 -5.26
CA GLY A 58 -8.07 12.60 -5.90
C GLY A 58 -7.61 13.81 -5.06
N ILE A 59 -8.03 13.91 -3.80
CA ILE A 59 -7.64 15.01 -2.92
C ILE A 59 -6.73 14.49 -1.80
N CYS A 60 -5.61 15.17 -1.61
CA CYS A 60 -4.65 14.90 -0.53
C CYS A 60 -4.98 15.73 0.72
N TYR A 61 -5.03 15.07 1.87
CA TYR A 61 -5.30 15.64 3.18
C TYR A 61 -4.17 15.33 4.16
N ASN A 62 -3.91 16.23 5.09
CA ASN A 62 -3.09 15.93 6.26
C ASN A 62 -3.85 14.94 7.17
N ARG A 63 -3.25 13.80 7.49
CA ARG A 63 -3.90 12.76 8.31
C ARG A 63 -4.24 13.24 9.73
N GLN A 64 -3.41 14.10 10.29
CA GLN A 64 -3.57 14.55 11.67
C GLN A 64 -4.59 15.67 11.82
N THR A 65 -4.59 16.64 10.90
CA THR A 65 -5.49 17.80 10.98
C THR A 65 -6.78 17.62 10.19
N GLY A 66 -6.79 16.72 9.19
CA GLY A 66 -7.90 16.56 8.26
C GLY A 66 -7.98 17.69 7.22
N GLU A 67 -7.07 18.66 7.27
CA GLU A 67 -7.05 19.78 6.34
C GLU A 67 -6.54 19.32 4.98
N ARG A 68 -7.12 19.89 3.92
CA ARG A 68 -6.63 19.69 2.57
C ARG A 68 -5.20 20.21 2.49
N VAL A 69 -4.31 19.44 1.86
CA VAL A 69 -3.00 19.95 1.48
C VAL A 69 -3.23 20.90 0.31
N GLU A 70 -3.30 22.19 0.58
CA GLU A 70 -3.55 23.20 -0.44
C GLU A 70 -2.34 23.34 -1.37
N GLY A 71 -2.56 23.07 -2.65
CA GLY A 71 -1.78 23.68 -3.72
C GLY A 71 -2.49 24.97 -4.10
N GLU A 72 -2.23 26.06 -3.37
CA GLU A 72 -2.74 27.39 -3.72
C GLU A 72 -2.43 27.66 -5.20
N ASN A 73 -3.46 27.66 -6.06
CA ASN A 73 -3.41 28.10 -7.48
C ASN A 73 -2.95 27.11 -8.58
N LYS A 74 -3.14 25.79 -8.45
CA LYS A 74 -2.84 24.85 -9.56
C LYS A 74 -4.07 24.18 -10.16
N SER A 75 -3.99 23.81 -11.44
CA SER A 75 -5.03 23.07 -12.17
C SER A 75 -5.13 21.62 -11.66
N ASP A 76 -6.28 20.95 -11.83
CA ASP A 76 -6.50 19.61 -11.24
C ASP A 76 -5.52 18.54 -11.73
N VAL A 77 -4.95 18.71 -12.92
CA VAL A 77 -3.94 17.82 -13.51
C VAL A 77 -2.54 18.05 -12.89
N GLU A 78 -2.21 19.28 -12.50
CA GLU A 78 -0.91 19.64 -11.90
C GLU A 78 -0.84 19.30 -10.40
N LYS A 79 -1.98 19.11 -9.75
CA LYS A 79 -2.03 18.74 -8.32
C LYS A 79 -1.57 17.31 -8.08
N GLU A 80 -1.80 16.39 -9.02
CA GLU A 80 -1.46 14.99 -8.82
C GLU A 80 0.04 14.72 -8.88
N THR A 81 0.83 15.51 -9.63
CA THR A 81 2.28 15.31 -9.79
C THR A 81 3.13 16.02 -8.74
N GLU A 82 2.62 17.09 -8.12
CA GLU A 82 3.36 17.85 -7.10
C GLU A 82 2.84 17.67 -5.66
N SER A 83 1.70 16.96 -5.49
CA SER A 83 1.20 16.66 -4.15
C SER A 83 2.17 15.76 -3.38
N PRO A 84 2.33 15.94 -2.06
CA PRO A 84 3.06 14.97 -1.23
C PRO A 84 2.41 13.58 -1.24
N CYS A 85 1.16 13.45 -1.71
CA CYS A 85 0.50 12.17 -1.95
C CYS A 85 0.98 11.46 -3.23
N ALA A 86 1.55 12.16 -4.22
CA ALA A 86 1.90 11.61 -5.53
C ALA A 86 2.80 10.37 -5.45
N PRO A 87 3.93 10.39 -4.70
CA PRO A 87 4.84 9.24 -4.66
C PRO A 87 4.23 8.01 -3.98
N ILE A 88 3.29 8.23 -3.05
CA ILE A 88 2.56 7.14 -2.38
C ILE A 88 1.49 6.60 -3.34
N GLY A 89 0.78 7.47 -4.05
CA GLY A 89 -0.20 7.11 -5.07
C GLY A 89 0.40 6.22 -6.17
N GLU A 90 1.60 6.52 -6.66
CA GLU A 90 2.31 5.68 -7.63
C GLU A 90 2.56 4.26 -7.10
N LYS A 91 3.00 4.16 -5.83
CA LYS A 91 3.23 2.86 -5.18
C LYS A 91 1.92 2.08 -4.99
N VAL A 92 0.85 2.76 -4.56
CA VAL A 92 -0.50 2.17 -4.41
C VAL A 92 -1.00 1.63 -5.74
N ASN A 93 -0.93 2.42 -6.81
CA ASN A 93 -1.36 2.00 -8.13
C ASN A 93 -0.56 0.79 -8.64
N LYS A 94 0.75 0.78 -8.39
CA LYS A 94 1.63 -0.33 -8.76
C LYS A 94 1.31 -1.60 -7.96
N GLU A 95 1.10 -1.48 -6.65
CA GLU A 95 0.73 -2.59 -5.77
C GLU A 95 -0.61 -3.23 -6.18
N LEU A 96 -1.63 -2.40 -6.40
CA LEU A 96 -2.94 -2.86 -6.87
C LEU A 96 -2.84 -3.48 -8.27
N GLY A 97 -2.07 -2.88 -9.18
CA GLY A 97 -1.82 -3.41 -10.52
C GLY A 97 -1.17 -4.79 -10.48
N TYR A 98 -0.13 -4.98 -9.66
CA TYR A 98 0.49 -6.29 -9.50
C TYR A 98 -0.44 -7.32 -8.87
N SER A 99 -1.26 -6.92 -7.89
CA SER A 99 -2.29 -7.81 -7.35
C SER A 99 -3.29 -8.24 -8.43
N ASP A 100 -3.67 -7.33 -9.32
CA ASP A 100 -4.60 -7.60 -10.42
C ASP A 100 -3.96 -8.50 -11.48
N ASP A 101 -2.71 -8.23 -11.85
CA ASP A 101 -1.95 -9.06 -12.80
C ASP A 101 -1.84 -10.51 -12.31
N ILE A 102 -1.54 -10.73 -11.02
CA ILE A 102 -1.46 -12.07 -10.43
C ILE A 102 -2.80 -12.81 -10.57
N ILE A 103 -3.91 -12.15 -10.22
CA ILE A 103 -5.22 -12.78 -10.16
C ILE A 103 -5.81 -12.98 -11.56
N TYR A 104 -5.84 -11.94 -12.40
CA TYR A 104 -6.42 -12.01 -13.74
C TYR A 104 -5.52 -12.74 -14.73
N GLY A 105 -4.20 -12.70 -14.54
CA GLY A 105 -3.24 -13.47 -15.32
C GLY A 105 -3.11 -14.92 -14.86
N ASP A 106 -3.63 -15.24 -13.65
CA ASP A 106 -3.48 -16.55 -13.00
C ASP A 106 -2.00 -16.99 -13.03
N LEU A 107 -1.15 -16.07 -12.52
CA LEU A 107 0.30 -16.10 -12.72
C LEU A 107 1.01 -17.14 -11.84
N PHE A 108 0.41 -17.53 -10.71
CA PHE A 108 0.98 -18.54 -9.84
C PHE A 108 1.08 -19.93 -10.51
N ARG A 109 0.32 -20.19 -11.59
CA ARG A 109 0.49 -21.42 -12.39
C ARG A 109 1.86 -21.57 -13.04
N PHE A 110 2.58 -20.47 -13.22
CA PHE A 110 3.87 -20.44 -13.91
C PHE A 110 5.03 -20.31 -12.94
N MET A 111 4.76 -20.33 -11.63
CA MET A 111 5.77 -20.30 -10.58
C MET A 111 5.97 -21.70 -10.02
N ASP A 112 7.23 -22.04 -9.79
CA ASP A 112 7.58 -23.27 -9.07
C ASP A 112 7.51 -22.99 -7.56
N LEU A 113 6.34 -23.25 -6.98
CA LEU A 113 6.09 -22.98 -5.56
C LEU A 113 6.68 -24.08 -4.66
N ASP A 114 7.08 -25.22 -5.23
CA ASP A 114 7.66 -26.35 -4.50
C ASP A 114 9.11 -26.05 -4.05
N GLU A 115 9.80 -25.09 -4.68
CA GLU A 115 11.09 -24.56 -4.21
C GLU A 115 10.96 -23.57 -3.03
N MET A 116 9.73 -23.32 -2.56
CA MET A 116 9.43 -22.36 -1.49
C MET A 116 9.08 -23.02 -0.14
N GLU A 117 9.16 -24.36 -0.06
CA GLU A 117 9.04 -25.16 1.19
C GLU A 117 10.37 -25.37 1.92
#